data_AF-A0A7G5FIC1-F1
#
_entry.id   AF-A0A7G5FIC1-F1
#
_cell.length_a   1.000
_cell.length_b   1.000
_cell.length_c   1.000
_cell.angle_alpha   90.00
_cell.angle_beta   90.00
_cell.angle_gamma   90.00
#
_symmetry.space_group_name_H-M   'P 1'
#
loop_
_entity.id
_entity.type
_entity.pdbx_description
1 polymer ?
#
loop_
_entity_poly.entity_id
_entity_poly.type
_entity_poly.pdbx_seq_one_letter_code
_entity_poly.pdbx_strand_id
1 'polypeptide(L)'
;MAKPQRAPCEKVSWHVDPSPETIDDAIEMCRGCFMLRECARRALVAGSSLDGSWIHPANGVVQAGVLCTDDMQTAEALAEIAGMEVPAYRDKRPRFAPPSECVTCKKPMVVRPRDGTDTPPGYVNHMAHGQCQACYARRKRFQRSQERLRKRREEARKRGWDRRTK
;
A
#
# COMPACT_ATOMS: atom_id res chain seq x y z
N MET A 1 -31.69 -17.36 -4.68
CA MET A 1 -30.38 -16.99 -4.10
C MET A 1 -30.64 -15.89 -3.07
N ALA A 2 -30.26 -16.09 -1.81
CA ALA A 2 -30.44 -15.07 -0.77
C ALA A 2 -29.55 -13.85 -1.07
N LYS A 3 -30.06 -12.63 -0.87
CA LYS A 3 -29.24 -11.41 -0.99
C LYS A 3 -28.09 -11.48 0.02
N PRO A 4 -26.84 -11.16 -0.36
CA PRO A 4 -25.75 -11.08 0.61
C PRO A 4 -26.11 -10.01 1.64
N GLN A 5 -26.13 -10.40 2.91
CA GLN A 5 -26.28 -9.46 4.02
C GLN A 5 -25.03 -8.59 4.06
N ARG A 6 -25.24 -7.27 4.17
CA ARG A 6 -24.20 -6.26 4.17
C ARG A 6 -23.91 -5.81 5.59
N ALA A 7 -22.66 -5.54 5.91
CA ALA A 7 -22.29 -5.02 7.23
C ALA A 7 -22.94 -3.66 7.47
N PRO A 8 -23.38 -3.36 8.70
CA PRO A 8 -23.97 -2.06 9.04
C PRO A 8 -23.01 -0.90 8.78
N CYS A 9 -21.71 -1.12 8.93
CA CYS A 9 -20.66 -0.13 8.71
C CYS A 9 -20.28 0.09 7.23
N GLU A 10 -20.81 -0.68 6.27
CA GLU A 10 -20.35 -0.63 4.86
C GLU A 10 -20.44 0.77 4.22
N LYS A 11 -21.40 1.58 4.67
CA LYS A 11 -21.65 2.93 4.11
C LYS A 11 -21.04 4.05 4.94
N VAL A 12 -20.27 3.74 5.97
CA VAL A 12 -19.76 4.73 6.91
C VAL A 12 -18.23 4.76 6.85
N SER A 13 -17.67 5.96 6.74
CA SER A 13 -16.24 6.15 6.50
C SER A 13 -15.40 6.12 7.77
N TRP A 14 -15.98 6.41 8.94
CA TRP A 14 -15.24 6.54 10.21
C TRP A 14 -14.65 5.23 10.76
N HIS A 15 -14.89 4.08 10.11
CA HIS A 15 -14.20 2.83 10.43
C HIS A 15 -12.82 2.72 9.77
N VAL A 16 -12.56 3.57 8.76
CA VAL A 16 -11.30 3.66 8.03
C VAL A 16 -10.70 5.03 8.34
N ASP A 17 -9.56 5.05 9.06
CA ASP A 17 -8.98 6.28 9.62
C ASP A 17 -9.91 6.98 10.64
N PRO A 18 -10.28 6.29 11.74
CA PRO A 18 -11.15 6.85 12.78
C PRO A 18 -10.46 8.04 13.46
N SER A 19 -11.17 9.18 13.55
CA SER A 19 -10.74 10.28 14.41
C SER A 19 -11.11 10.00 15.87
N PRO A 20 -10.41 10.61 16.86
CA PRO A 20 -10.71 10.39 18.28
C PRO A 20 -12.18 10.56 18.66
N GLU A 21 -12.89 11.46 17.98
CA GLU A 21 -14.31 11.75 18.25
C GLU A 21 -15.28 10.69 17.70
N THR A 22 -14.81 9.81 16.82
CA THR A 22 -15.66 8.83 16.09
C THR A 22 -15.38 7.38 16.48
N ILE A 23 -14.34 7.12 17.28
CA ILE A 23 -13.93 5.78 17.69
C ILE A 23 -15.05 5.07 18.45
N ASP A 24 -15.66 5.74 19.44
CA ASP A 24 -16.69 5.14 20.28
C ASP A 24 -17.94 4.77 19.46
N ASP A 25 -18.38 5.65 18.56
CA ASP A 25 -19.50 5.39 17.65
C ASP A 25 -19.20 4.22 16.69
N ALA A 26 -17.96 4.16 16.19
CA ALA A 26 -17.52 3.09 15.32
C ALA A 26 -17.50 1.74 16.06
N ILE A 27 -17.03 1.72 17.31
CA ILE A 27 -17.02 0.53 18.18
C ILE A 27 -18.45 0.09 18.51
N GLU A 28 -19.33 1.02 18.89
CA GLU A 28 -20.72 0.73 19.23
C GLU A 28 -21.45 0.09 18.06
N MET A 29 -21.26 0.61 16.84
CA MET A 29 -21.84 0.05 15.63
C MET A 29 -21.40 -1.40 15.37
N CYS A 30 -20.22 -1.81 15.84
CA CYS A 30 -19.76 -3.19 15.71
C CYS A 30 -20.50 -4.16 16.63
N ARG A 31 -20.98 -3.75 17.81
CA ARG A 31 -21.57 -4.65 18.83
C ARG A 31 -22.76 -5.46 18.32
N GLY A 32 -23.57 -4.87 17.43
CA GLY A 32 -24.73 -5.51 16.82
C GLY A 32 -24.46 -6.20 15.47
N CYS A 33 -23.20 -6.24 15.02
CA CYS A 33 -22.87 -6.73 13.68
C CYS A 33 -22.91 -8.26 13.61
N PHE A 34 -23.76 -8.82 12.73
CA PHE A 34 -23.91 -10.27 12.54
C PHE A 34 -22.62 -10.97 12.08
N MET A 35 -21.66 -10.22 11.54
CA MET A 35 -20.38 -10.73 11.02
C MET A 35 -19.19 -10.36 11.93
N LEU A 36 -19.45 -10.02 13.20
CA LEU A 36 -18.44 -9.64 14.19
C LEU A 36 -17.25 -10.61 14.25
N ARG A 37 -17.52 -11.92 14.42
CA ARG A 37 -16.47 -12.95 14.52
C ARG A 37 -15.64 -13.08 13.24
N GLU A 38 -16.30 -13.07 12.08
CA GLU A 38 -15.62 -13.15 10.78
C GLU A 38 -14.84 -11.87 10.48
N CYS A 39 -15.34 -10.72 10.93
CA CYS A 39 -14.64 -9.45 10.86
C CYS A 39 -13.34 -9.51 11.68
N ALA A 40 -13.41 -10.03 12.91
CA ALA A 40 -12.24 -10.19 13.77
C ALA A 40 -11.20 -11.14 13.16
N ARG A 41 -11.65 -12.29 12.63
CA ARG A 41 -10.79 -13.26 11.95
C ARG A 41 -10.04 -12.66 10.76
N ARG A 42 -10.71 -11.81 9.98
CA ARG A 42 -10.08 -11.09 8.85
C ARG A 42 -9.12 -10.02 9.35
N ALA A 43 -9.50 -9.29 10.40
CA ALA A 43 -8.69 -8.24 10.98
C ALA A 43 -7.34 -8.75 11.48
N LEU A 44 -7.26 -9.98 12.02
CA LEU A 44 -6.00 -10.61 12.47
C LEU A 44 -4.91 -10.73 11.39
N VAL A 45 -5.27 -10.67 10.11
CA VAL A 45 -4.32 -10.80 8.99
C VAL A 45 -4.44 -9.67 7.98
N ALA A 46 -5.30 -8.68 8.21
CA ALA A 46 -5.57 -7.61 7.25
C ALA A 46 -4.38 -6.67 7.03
N GLY A 47 -3.46 -6.55 8.01
CA GLY A 47 -2.21 -5.81 7.88
C GLY A 47 -1.11 -6.56 7.12
N SER A 48 -1.36 -7.81 6.72
CA SER A 48 -0.35 -8.68 6.09
C SER A 48 0.02 -8.23 4.67
N SER A 49 1.25 -8.50 4.27
CA SER A 49 1.70 -8.31 2.89
C SER A 49 0.96 -9.21 1.90
N LEU A 50 0.80 -8.75 0.66
CA LEU A 50 0.23 -9.55 -0.43
C LEU A 50 1.04 -10.81 -0.77
N ASP A 51 2.34 -10.81 -0.52
CA ASP A 51 3.23 -11.96 -0.75
C ASP A 51 3.35 -12.89 0.47
N GLY A 52 2.66 -12.59 1.57
CA GLY A 52 2.69 -13.38 2.80
C GLY A 52 4.04 -13.38 3.52
N SER A 53 4.95 -12.47 3.13
CA SER A 53 6.27 -12.33 3.76
C SER A 53 6.18 -11.80 5.19
N TRP A 54 5.18 -10.96 5.48
CA TRP A 54 4.80 -10.54 6.83
C TRP A 54 3.31 -10.77 7.08
N ILE A 55 2.98 -11.11 8.32
CA ILE A 55 1.60 -11.29 8.82
C ILE A 55 1.43 -10.38 10.02
N HIS A 56 0.40 -9.54 9.99
CA HIS A 56 0.09 -8.56 11.02
C HIS A 56 -1.43 -8.30 11.08
N PRO A 57 -1.97 -7.92 12.25
CA PRO A 57 -3.35 -7.52 12.38
C PRO A 57 -3.59 -6.20 11.63
N ALA A 58 -4.86 -5.79 11.53
CA ALA A 58 -5.22 -4.51 10.94
C ALA A 58 -4.56 -3.34 11.68
N ASN A 59 -4.42 -2.20 10.99
CA ASN A 59 -3.82 -0.99 11.54
C ASN A 59 -4.59 0.25 11.05
N GLY A 60 -4.85 1.20 11.94
CA GLY A 60 -5.47 2.49 11.63
C GLY A 60 -6.96 2.40 11.29
N VAL A 61 -7.65 1.37 11.82
CA VAL A 61 -9.06 1.10 11.52
C VAL A 61 -9.79 0.60 12.77
N VAL A 62 -11.11 0.76 12.82
CA VAL A 62 -11.96 0.02 13.78
C VAL A 62 -12.52 -1.21 13.10
N GLN A 63 -12.15 -2.40 13.58
CA GLN A 63 -12.70 -3.68 13.11
C GLN A 63 -13.13 -4.54 14.27
N ALA A 64 -14.27 -5.20 14.10
CA ALA A 64 -14.89 -6.03 15.14
C ALA A 64 -15.01 -5.35 16.51
N GLY A 65 -15.19 -4.02 16.54
CA GLY A 65 -15.29 -3.26 17.79
C GLY A 65 -13.95 -3.00 18.48
N VAL A 66 -12.83 -3.18 17.79
CA VAL A 66 -11.47 -2.93 18.28
C VAL A 66 -10.82 -1.85 17.42
N LEU A 67 -10.25 -0.82 18.05
CA LEU A 67 -9.31 0.09 17.39
C LEU A 67 -8.01 -0.67 17.13
N CYS A 68 -7.70 -0.90 15.87
CA CYS A 68 -6.57 -1.73 15.48
C CYS A 68 -5.30 -0.89 15.35
N THR A 69 -4.30 -1.17 16.19
CA THR A 69 -3.04 -0.40 16.30
C THR A 69 -1.79 -1.20 15.93
N ASP A 70 -1.95 -2.35 15.27
CA ASP A 70 -0.84 -3.23 14.85
C ASP A 70 0.04 -3.76 15.99
N ASP A 71 -0.54 -3.90 17.19
CA ASP A 71 0.14 -4.42 18.36
C ASP A 71 -0.45 -5.78 18.83
N MET A 72 0.26 -6.41 19.75
CA MET A 72 -0.16 -7.69 20.32
C MET A 72 -1.48 -7.59 21.10
N GLN A 73 -1.78 -6.44 21.70
CA GLN A 73 -3.04 -6.24 22.42
C GLN A 73 -4.25 -6.25 21.48
N THR A 74 -4.12 -5.57 20.33
CA THR A 74 -5.07 -5.62 19.22
C THR A 74 -5.27 -7.06 18.77
N ALA A 75 -4.17 -7.80 18.59
CA ALA A 75 -4.22 -9.18 18.14
C ALA A 75 -4.95 -10.10 19.12
N GLU A 76 -4.67 -9.99 20.42
CA GLU A 76 -5.33 -10.76 21.47
C GLU A 76 -6.83 -10.47 21.52
N ALA A 77 -7.22 -9.19 21.51
CA ALA A 77 -8.63 -8.79 21.53
C ALA A 77 -9.40 -9.32 20.30
N LEU A 78 -8.79 -9.25 19.12
CA LEU A 78 -9.40 -9.79 17.89
C LEU A 78 -9.46 -11.33 17.91
N ALA A 79 -8.45 -12.00 18.45
CA ALA A 79 -8.39 -13.46 18.57
C ALA A 79 -9.47 -13.98 19.53
N GLU A 80 -9.69 -13.29 20.65
CA GLU A 80 -10.78 -13.55 21.59
C GLU A 80 -12.16 -13.46 20.90
N ILE A 81 -12.42 -12.37 20.18
CA ILE A 81 -13.69 -12.16 19.46
C ILE A 81 -13.88 -13.20 18.36
N ALA A 82 -12.81 -13.56 17.65
CA ALA A 82 -12.82 -14.57 16.61
C ALA A 82 -12.96 -16.00 17.17
N GLY A 83 -12.67 -16.23 18.46
CA GLY A 83 -12.63 -17.55 19.08
C GLY A 83 -11.48 -18.42 18.55
N MET A 84 -10.31 -17.81 18.32
CA MET A 84 -9.12 -18.50 17.82
C MET A 84 -7.86 -18.03 18.54
N GLU A 85 -6.75 -18.74 18.34
CA GLU A 85 -5.44 -18.32 18.84
C GLU A 85 -4.87 -17.17 18.00
N VAL A 86 -4.03 -16.34 18.64
CA VAL A 86 -3.28 -15.28 17.95
C VAL A 86 -2.33 -15.93 16.92
N PRO A 87 -2.34 -15.49 15.66
CA PRO A 87 -1.41 -16.00 14.65
C PRO A 87 0.05 -15.76 15.04
N ALA A 88 0.94 -16.67 14.63
CA ALA A 88 2.37 -16.44 14.73
C ALA A 88 2.80 -15.31 13.76
N TYR A 89 2.99 -14.11 14.29
CA TYR A 89 3.38 -12.95 13.50
C TYR A 89 4.83 -13.03 13.03
N ARG A 90 5.06 -12.44 11.86
CA ARG A 90 6.36 -12.39 11.19
C ARG A 90 6.81 -10.95 11.12
N ASP A 91 7.41 -10.47 12.20
CA ASP A 91 7.76 -9.05 12.40
C ASP A 91 8.85 -8.52 11.46
N LYS A 92 9.57 -9.41 10.76
CA LYS A 92 10.63 -9.00 9.85
C LYS A 92 10.03 -8.66 8.50
N ARG A 93 9.56 -7.40 8.36
CA ARG A 93 9.46 -6.77 7.04
C ARG A 93 10.83 -6.89 6.38
N PRO A 94 10.99 -7.68 5.30
CA PRO A 94 12.28 -7.73 4.62
C PRO A 94 12.58 -6.30 4.16
N ARG A 95 13.70 -5.73 4.64
CA ARG A 95 14.17 -4.45 4.11
C ARG A 95 14.30 -4.63 2.61
N PHE A 96 13.72 -3.70 1.85
CA PHE A 96 13.87 -3.71 0.40
C PHE A 96 15.36 -3.80 0.05
N ALA A 97 15.77 -4.96 -0.45
CA ALA A 97 17.11 -5.17 -0.97
C ALA A 97 17.10 -4.70 -2.42
N PRO A 98 17.83 -3.63 -2.77
CA PRO A 98 17.90 -3.20 -4.15
C PRO A 98 18.59 -4.31 -4.97
N PRO A 99 18.15 -4.57 -6.22
CA PRO A 99 18.71 -5.65 -7.03
C PRO A 99 20.20 -5.43 -7.31
N SER A 100 21.03 -6.47 -7.27
CA SER A 100 22.47 -6.35 -7.51
C SER A 100 22.83 -5.84 -8.91
N GLU A 101 21.91 -5.94 -9.86
CA GLU A 101 22.08 -5.52 -11.25
C GLU A 101 20.94 -4.62 -11.73
N CYS A 102 21.24 -3.73 -12.67
CA CYS A 102 20.24 -2.89 -13.29
C CYS A 102 19.19 -3.74 -14.02
N VAL A 103 17.92 -3.59 -13.65
CA VAL A 103 16.82 -4.33 -14.30
C VAL A 103 16.73 -4.10 -15.82
N THR A 104 17.27 -2.99 -16.31
CA THR A 104 17.23 -2.59 -17.73
C THR A 104 18.49 -2.97 -18.51
N CYS A 105 19.69 -2.71 -17.99
CA CYS A 105 20.94 -2.93 -18.74
C CYS A 105 21.83 -4.05 -18.17
N LYS A 106 21.38 -4.72 -17.09
CA LYS A 106 22.06 -5.84 -16.43
C LYS A 106 23.48 -5.55 -15.91
N LYS A 107 23.91 -4.29 -15.90
CA LYS A 107 25.20 -3.91 -15.29
C LYS A 107 25.12 -4.05 -13.77
N PRO A 108 26.19 -4.53 -13.12
CA PRO A 108 26.25 -4.63 -11.66
C PRO A 108 26.20 -3.24 -11.04
N MET A 109 25.45 -3.10 -9.96
CA MET A 109 25.17 -1.82 -9.32
C MET A 109 25.75 -1.74 -7.92
N VAL A 110 26.19 -0.54 -7.54
CA VAL A 110 26.62 -0.22 -6.17
C VAL A 110 25.89 1.01 -5.66
N VAL A 111 25.76 1.12 -4.36
CA VAL A 111 25.30 2.35 -3.72
C VAL A 111 26.37 3.42 -3.96
N ARG A 112 25.94 4.62 -4.37
CA ARG A 112 26.86 5.73 -4.57
C ARG A 112 27.62 6.00 -3.25
N PRO A 113 28.96 5.98 -3.26
CA PRO A 113 29.73 6.25 -2.05
C PRO A 113 29.40 7.63 -1.47
N ARG A 114 29.18 7.72 -0.15
CA ARG A 114 28.84 8.99 0.54
C ARG A 114 30.04 9.90 0.72
N ASP A 115 31.22 9.32 0.78
CA ASP A 115 32.52 9.99 0.88
C ASP A 115 32.94 10.66 -0.45
N GLY A 116 32.14 10.53 -1.50
CA GLY A 116 32.42 11.12 -2.81
C GLY A 116 33.45 10.34 -3.63
N THR A 117 33.86 9.15 -3.18
CA THR A 117 34.75 8.29 -3.95
C THR A 117 34.11 7.84 -5.26
N ASP A 118 34.95 7.57 -6.25
CA ASP A 118 34.50 7.13 -7.57
C ASP A 118 33.87 5.74 -7.51
N THR A 119 32.90 5.53 -8.39
CA THR A 119 32.28 4.22 -8.57
C THR A 119 33.31 3.24 -9.14
N PRO A 120 33.47 2.03 -8.57
CA PRO A 120 34.44 1.06 -9.05
C PRO A 120 34.28 0.77 -10.56
N PRO A 121 35.39 0.55 -11.31
CA PRO A 121 35.32 0.23 -12.72
C PRO A 121 34.40 -0.97 -13.00
N GLY A 122 33.55 -0.86 -14.01
CA GLY A 122 32.58 -1.91 -14.37
C GLY A 122 31.25 -1.84 -13.62
N TYR A 123 31.15 -1.07 -12.52
CA TYR A 123 29.93 -0.87 -11.76
C TYR A 123 29.21 0.42 -12.15
N VAL A 124 27.92 0.48 -11.82
CA VAL A 124 27.09 1.69 -12.00
C VAL A 124 26.35 2.02 -10.71
N ASN A 125 25.98 3.29 -10.53
CA ASN A 125 25.29 3.71 -9.32
C ASN A 125 23.81 3.33 -9.32
N HIS A 126 23.36 2.79 -8.19
CA HIS A 126 21.97 2.58 -7.87
C HIS A 126 21.14 3.87 -7.91
N MET A 127 19.97 3.79 -8.54
CA MET A 127 18.88 4.77 -8.43
C MET A 127 17.58 4.05 -8.05
N ALA A 128 16.46 4.79 -8.08
CA ALA A 128 15.15 4.25 -7.78
C ALA A 128 14.70 3.15 -8.77
N HIS A 129 13.81 2.28 -8.30
CA HIS A 129 13.17 1.19 -9.07
C HIS A 129 14.14 0.13 -9.63
N GLY A 130 15.28 -0.10 -8.97
CA GLY A 130 16.26 -1.10 -9.42
C GLY A 130 16.98 -0.72 -10.71
N GLN A 131 17.02 0.57 -11.07
CA GLN A 131 17.70 1.06 -12.26
C GLN A 131 19.00 1.74 -11.91
N CYS A 132 19.97 1.69 -12.83
CA CYS A 132 21.16 2.52 -12.72
C CYS A 132 20.86 3.98 -13.08
N GLN A 133 21.76 4.89 -12.71
CA GLN A 133 21.64 6.33 -13.01
C GLN A 133 21.32 6.65 -14.48
N ALA A 134 22.03 6.01 -15.42
CA ALA A 134 21.83 6.25 -16.85
C ALA A 134 20.46 5.76 -17.35
N CYS A 135 20.05 4.55 -16.97
CA CYS A 135 18.76 3.97 -17.35
C CYS A 135 17.60 4.74 -16.72
N TYR A 136 17.74 5.14 -15.46
CA TYR A 136 16.76 5.96 -14.76
C TYR A 136 16.58 7.33 -15.45
N ALA A 137 17.68 8.01 -15.78
CA ALA A 137 17.64 9.28 -16.51
C ALA A 137 17.00 9.13 -17.89
N ARG A 138 17.32 8.07 -18.63
CA ARG A 138 16.69 7.75 -19.92
C ARG A 138 15.18 7.57 -19.78
N ARG A 139 14.74 6.78 -18.80
CA ARG A 139 13.31 6.55 -18.50
C ARG A 139 12.59 7.86 -18.17
N LYS A 140 13.18 8.69 -17.31
CA LYS A 140 12.62 10.01 -16.96
C LYS A 140 12.49 10.93 -18.19
N ARG A 141 13.48 10.96 -19.09
CA ARG A 141 13.39 11.72 -20.34
C ARG A 141 12.26 11.23 -21.24
N PHE A 142 12.12 9.91 -21.38
CA PHE A 142 11.03 9.31 -22.15
C PHE A 142 9.64 9.61 -21.54
N GLN A 143 9.48 9.50 -20.22
CA GLN A 143 8.23 9.86 -19.55
C GLN A 143 7.84 11.33 -19.79
N ARG A 144 8.82 12.24 -19.71
CA ARG A 144 8.58 13.67 -20.00
C ARG A 144 8.19 13.91 -21.45
N SER A 145 8.77 13.18 -22.42
CA SER A 145 8.39 13.33 -23.83
C SER A 145 6.97 12.81 -24.09
N GLN A 146 6.60 11.67 -23.50
CA GLN A 146 5.24 11.13 -23.58
C GLN A 146 4.21 12.08 -22.97
N GLU A 147 4.50 12.66 -21.80
CA GLU A 147 3.61 13.64 -21.17
C GLU A 147 3.40 14.89 -22.05
N ARG A 148 4.47 15.41 -22.66
CA ARG A 148 4.37 16.54 -23.61
C ARG A 148 3.51 16.21 -24.82
N LEU A 149 3.68 15.01 -25.40
CA LEU A 149 2.84 14.56 -26.52
C LEU A 149 1.37 14.42 -26.11
N ARG A 150 1.10 13.89 -24.91
CA ARG A 150 -0.25 13.78 -24.35
C ARG A 150 -0.90 15.16 -24.21
N LYS A 151 -0.21 16.13 -23.61
CA LYS A 151 -0.70 17.51 -23.46
C LYS A 151 -0.99 18.16 -24.82
N ARG A 152 -0.09 18.04 -25.79
CA ARG A 152 -0.31 18.54 -27.16
C ARG A 152 -1.52 17.92 -27.84
N ARG A 153 -1.73 16.61 -27.70
CA ARG A 153 -2.92 15.92 -28.23
C ARG A 153 -4.20 16.41 -27.58
N GLU A 154 -4.19 16.62 -26.26
CA GLU A 154 -5.33 17.14 -25.53
C GLU A 154 -5.68 18.58 -25.93
N GLU A 155 -4.67 19.45 -26.04
CA GLU A 155 -4.84 20.83 -26.53
C GLU A 155 -5.38 20.88 -27.96
N ALA A 156 -4.85 20.04 -28.85
CA ALA A 156 -5.35 19.92 -30.23
C ALA A 156 -6.80 19.45 -30.25
N ARG A 157 -7.17 18.48 -29.40
CA ARG A 157 -8.55 18.00 -29.26
C ARG A 157 -9.49 19.11 -28.78
N LYS A 158 -9.10 19.87 -27.75
CA LYS A 158 -9.87 21.03 -27.25
C LYS A 158 -10.07 22.09 -28.34
N ARG A 159 -8.98 22.48 -29.02
CA ARG A 159 -9.04 23.45 -30.14
C ARG A 159 -9.89 22.95 -31.32
N GLY A 160 -9.90 21.65 -31.58
CA GLY A 160 -10.71 21.04 -32.64
C GLY A 160 -12.20 20.94 -32.27
N TRP A 161 -12.50 20.74 -30.98
CA TRP A 161 -13.85 20.80 -30.43
C TRP A 161 -14.42 22.22 -30.52
N ASP A 162 -13.67 23.23 -30.08
CA ASP A 162 -14.08 24.65 -30.10
C ASP A 162 -14.40 25.19 -31.51
N ARG A 163 -13.78 24.60 -32.56
CA ARG A 163 -14.06 24.94 -33.97
C ARG A 163 -15.27 24.23 -34.54
N ARG A 164 -15.73 23.14 -33.92
CA ARG A 164 -16.88 22.34 -34.39
C ARG A 164 -18.19 22.81 -33.76
N THR A 165 -18.11 23.57 -32.67
CA THR A 165 -19.25 24.13 -31.92
C THR A 165 -19.54 25.60 -32.23
N LYS A 166 -18.83 26.21 -33.19
CA LYS A 166 -19.12 27.53 -33.77
C LYS A 166 -19.62 27.34 -35.19
#